data_AF-A0A101K324-F1
#
_entry.id   AF-A0A101K324-F1
#
_cell.length_a   1.000
_cell.length_b   1.000
_cell.length_c   1.000
_cell.angle_alpha   90.00
_cell.angle_beta   90.00
_cell.angle_gamma   90.00
#
_symmetry.space_group_name_H-M   'P 1'
#
loop_
_entity.id
_entity.type
_entity.pdbx_description
1 polymer ?
#
loop_
_entity_poly.entity_id
_entity_poly.type
_entity_poly.pdbx_seq_one_letter_code
_entity_poly.pdbx_strand_id
1 'polypeptide(L)'
;MPSAELALADKMALIRAEYIETDLDDRLRDSIDAMLRTLIGRRAPEKNRRRDETLALVVVGEAGTGKTSSLDRMFRTHPTLGNYDILDSGCPVARIVVPAPCTLKALGVAILHALGYPLSRDLKEHTIWRRVHEALQTSGKIVLHLDEMHNLTDKANILELDAIRKSLKTLLVSHEWPVGLVISGLPSLVPAMREIDEVRRRGRFIRIPLLSMPTDSDLVDEALNRCCKIADIRVPDGFTEYAGSRLSHAGLQRYGIVVELIHEAIEAALLHRADTLDIAHFATAYTGRTGCGDRMNPFIAPDWPDIDATAVLVNEMPVEPVLPEDPKPRKRRARKSKA
;
A
#
# COMPACT_ATOMS: atom_id res chain seq x y z
N MET A 1 -2.62 -35.58 -8.15
CA MET A 1 -2.04 -34.40 -7.49
C MET A 1 -2.22 -34.64 -5.99
N PRO A 2 -1.12 -34.78 -5.24
CA PRO A 2 -1.13 -35.53 -4.00
C PRO A 2 -1.94 -34.76 -2.94
N SER A 3 -2.88 -35.43 -2.28
CA SER A 3 -3.84 -34.80 -1.36
C SER A 3 -3.22 -33.91 -0.27
N ALA A 4 -1.95 -34.14 0.07
CA ALA A 4 -1.20 -33.35 1.05
C ALA A 4 -0.85 -31.93 0.55
N GLU A 5 -0.47 -31.76 -0.73
CA GLU A 5 -0.17 -30.42 -1.28
C GLU A 5 -1.43 -29.56 -1.36
N LEU A 6 -2.56 -30.18 -1.72
CA LEU A 6 -3.86 -29.51 -1.73
C LEU A 6 -4.29 -29.10 -0.32
N ALA A 7 -4.13 -29.99 0.67
CA ALA A 7 -4.45 -29.68 2.06
C ALA A 7 -3.57 -28.54 2.62
N LEU A 8 -2.28 -28.51 2.28
CA LEU A 8 -1.39 -27.40 2.64
C LEU A 8 -1.84 -26.10 1.99
N ALA A 9 -2.14 -26.12 0.69
CA ALA A 9 -2.62 -24.94 -0.04
C ALA A 9 -3.93 -24.39 0.56
N ASP A 10 -4.89 -25.27 0.90
CA ASP A 10 -6.15 -24.88 1.53
C ASP A 10 -5.91 -24.26 2.92
N LYS A 11 -5.02 -24.85 3.73
CA LYS A 11 -4.64 -24.31 5.04
C LYS A 11 -3.97 -22.95 4.91
N MET A 12 -3.04 -22.79 3.97
CA MET A 12 -2.38 -21.51 3.69
C MET A 12 -3.36 -20.46 3.16
N ALA A 13 -4.37 -20.85 2.40
CA ALA A 13 -5.43 -19.93 1.96
C ALA A 13 -6.25 -19.39 3.15
N LEU A 14 -6.56 -20.24 4.14
CA LEU A 14 -7.22 -19.79 5.38
C LEU A 14 -6.36 -18.83 6.18
N ILE A 15 -5.05 -19.10 6.30
CA ILE A 15 -4.11 -18.23 7.01
C ILE A 15 -4.02 -16.86 6.31
N ARG A 16 -3.88 -16.85 4.97
CA ARG A 16 -3.80 -15.61 4.18
C ARG A 16 -5.12 -14.83 4.16
N ALA A 17 -6.25 -15.49 4.43
CA ALA A 17 -7.56 -14.84 4.54
C ALA A 17 -7.80 -14.22 5.92
N GLU A 18 -7.04 -14.62 6.95
CA GLU A 18 -7.12 -14.01 8.27
C GLU A 18 -6.62 -12.56 8.19
N TYR A 19 -7.48 -11.64 8.63
CA TYR A 19 -7.13 -10.24 8.71
C TYR A 19 -7.00 -9.82 10.17
N ILE A 20 -5.85 -9.25 10.52
CA ILE A 20 -5.59 -8.69 11.85
C ILE A 20 -5.98 -7.21 11.84
N GLU A 21 -6.90 -6.84 12.73
CA GLU A 21 -7.32 -5.45 12.92
C GLU A 21 -6.21 -4.61 13.54
N THR A 22 -6.11 -3.37 13.09
CA THR A 22 -5.12 -2.41 13.55
C THR A 22 -5.78 -1.05 13.78
N ASP A 23 -5.10 -0.15 14.50
CA ASP A 23 -5.54 1.24 14.70
C ASP A 23 -5.79 1.99 13.38
N LEU A 24 -5.19 1.53 12.27
CA LEU A 24 -5.46 2.07 10.94
C LEU A 24 -6.92 1.86 10.53
N ASP A 25 -7.51 0.71 10.86
CA ASP A 25 -8.88 0.35 10.50
C ASP A 25 -9.87 1.33 11.12
N ASP A 26 -9.70 1.68 12.40
CA ASP A 26 -10.55 2.66 13.08
C ASP A 26 -10.42 4.05 12.46
N ARG A 27 -9.19 4.48 12.17
CA ARG A 27 -8.95 5.79 11.51
C ARG A 27 -9.54 5.85 10.10
N LEU A 28 -9.47 4.74 9.35
CA LEU A 28 -10.09 4.61 8.04
C LEU A 28 -11.61 4.67 8.16
N ARG A 29 -12.20 3.94 9.10
CA ARG A 29 -13.65 3.94 9.37
C ARG A 29 -14.14 5.36 9.68
N ASP A 30 -13.52 6.03 10.64
CA ASP A 30 -13.88 7.40 11.02
C ASP A 30 -13.82 8.38 9.84
N SER A 31 -12.81 8.21 8.98
CA SER A 31 -12.60 9.08 7.83
C SER A 31 -13.62 8.83 6.71
N ILE A 32 -13.95 7.56 6.46
CA ILE A 32 -14.97 7.17 5.50
C ILE A 32 -16.36 7.57 6.00
N ASP A 33 -16.67 7.36 7.28
CA ASP A 33 -17.93 7.79 7.88
C ASP A 33 -18.14 9.29 7.78
N ALA A 34 -17.09 10.08 8.00
CA ALA A 34 -17.14 11.52 7.82
C ALA A 34 -17.40 11.89 6.34
N MET A 35 -16.74 11.22 5.40
CA MET A 35 -16.97 11.41 3.97
C MET A 35 -18.41 11.07 3.57
N LEU A 36 -18.93 9.93 4.02
CA LEU A 36 -20.28 9.48 3.67
C LEU A 36 -21.36 10.36 4.27
N ARG A 37 -21.21 10.80 5.53
CA ARG A 37 -22.11 11.79 6.15
C ARG A 37 -22.19 13.05 5.31
N THR A 38 -21.06 13.52 4.78
CA THR A 38 -20.99 14.69 3.89
C THR A 38 -21.70 14.46 2.56
N LEU A 39 -21.45 13.31 1.92
CA LEU A 39 -22.07 12.95 0.64
C LEU A 39 -23.59 12.82 0.76
N ILE A 40 -24.08 12.19 1.84
CA ILE A 40 -25.51 12.07 2.15
C ILE A 40 -26.10 13.46 2.41
N GLY A 41 -25.43 14.29 3.23
CA GLY A 41 -25.88 15.65 3.55
C GLY A 41 -25.98 16.58 2.33
N ARG A 42 -25.11 16.43 1.33
CA ARG A 42 -25.16 17.23 0.09
C ARG A 42 -26.31 16.85 -0.84
N ARG A 43 -26.79 15.60 -0.74
CA ARG A 43 -27.96 15.09 -1.45
C ARG A 43 -29.27 15.45 -0.76
N ALA A 44 -29.21 15.91 0.49
CA ALA A 44 -30.37 16.44 1.19
C ALA A 44 -30.86 17.77 0.56
N PRO A 45 -32.15 18.12 0.72
CA PRO A 45 -32.72 19.35 0.17
C PRO A 45 -31.95 20.60 0.61
N GLU A 46 -31.95 21.62 -0.27
CA GLU A 46 -31.03 22.76 -0.27
C GLU A 46 -30.94 23.54 1.06
N LYS A 47 -32.02 23.55 1.85
CA LYS A 47 -32.09 24.18 3.18
C LYS A 47 -31.16 23.54 4.23
N ASN A 48 -30.71 22.30 4.02
CA ASN A 48 -29.87 21.55 4.96
C ASN A 48 -28.44 21.31 4.43
N ARG A 49 -28.04 21.92 3.31
CA ARG A 49 -26.71 21.71 2.72
C ARG A 49 -25.62 22.37 3.57
N ARG A 50 -24.84 21.54 4.26
CA ARG A 50 -23.60 21.97 4.94
C ARG A 50 -22.52 22.32 3.90
N ARG A 51 -21.82 23.44 4.10
CA ARG A 51 -20.89 24.02 3.11
C ARG A 51 -19.46 23.49 3.21
N ASP A 52 -19.00 23.18 4.42
CA ASP A 52 -17.66 22.66 4.68
C ASP A 52 -17.78 21.30 5.33
N GLU A 53 -17.19 20.27 4.72
CA GLU A 53 -17.03 18.94 5.31
C GLU A 53 -16.24 18.03 4.33
N THR A 54 -15.58 17.01 4.87
CA THR A 54 -14.59 16.15 4.20
C THR A 54 -15.17 15.39 3.00
N LEU A 55 -14.50 15.45 1.85
CA LEU A 55 -14.83 14.70 0.63
C LEU A 55 -13.65 13.92 0.04
N ALA A 56 -12.45 14.09 0.58
CA ALA A 56 -11.28 13.34 0.17
C ALA A 56 -10.67 12.59 1.36
N LEU A 57 -10.20 11.38 1.14
CA LEU A 57 -9.37 10.61 2.05
C LEU A 57 -8.09 10.24 1.30
N VAL A 58 -6.95 10.69 1.78
CA VAL A 58 -5.64 10.37 1.20
C VAL A 58 -4.90 9.45 2.16
N VAL A 59 -4.55 8.25 1.70
CA VAL A 59 -3.85 7.22 2.48
C VAL A 59 -2.47 6.97 1.86
N VAL A 60 -1.41 7.29 2.59
CA VAL A 60 -0.03 7.12 2.13
C VAL A 60 0.76 6.19 3.04
N GLY A 61 1.67 5.43 2.46
CA GLY A 61 2.54 4.51 3.19
C GLY A 61 3.42 3.74 2.22
N GLU A 62 4.49 3.15 2.73
CA GLU A 62 5.41 2.36 1.90
C GLU A 62 4.74 1.12 1.30
N ALA A 63 5.26 0.63 0.17
CA ALA A 63 4.78 -0.64 -0.41
C ALA A 63 4.94 -1.78 0.61
N GLY A 64 3.90 -2.57 0.83
CA GLY A 64 3.91 -3.64 1.83
C GLY A 64 3.54 -3.22 3.26
N THR A 65 2.94 -2.05 3.49
CA THR A 65 2.40 -1.68 4.83
C THR A 65 0.94 -2.10 5.05
N GLY A 66 0.33 -2.87 4.15
CA GLY A 66 -1.07 -3.33 4.28
C GLY A 66 -2.16 -2.35 3.81
N LYS A 67 -1.79 -1.18 3.25
CA LYS A 67 -2.72 -0.14 2.74
C LYS A 67 -3.95 -0.68 2.01
N THR A 68 -3.70 -1.45 0.96
CA THR A 68 -4.72 -1.93 0.04
C THR A 68 -5.65 -2.91 0.73
N SER A 69 -5.09 -3.84 1.50
CA SER A 69 -5.86 -4.82 2.29
C SER A 69 -6.79 -4.13 3.28
N SER A 70 -6.31 -3.11 4.00
CA SER A 70 -7.13 -2.36 4.95
C SER A 70 -8.25 -1.58 4.27
N LEU A 71 -7.97 -0.92 3.14
CA LEU A 71 -8.99 -0.22 2.37
C LEU A 71 -10.05 -1.16 1.77
N ASP A 72 -9.63 -2.25 1.14
CA ASP A 72 -10.54 -3.24 0.56
C ASP A 72 -11.43 -3.86 1.65
N ARG A 73 -10.85 -4.23 2.80
CA ARG A 73 -11.63 -4.74 3.93
C ARG A 73 -12.60 -3.70 4.46
N MET A 74 -12.18 -2.45 4.57
CA MET A 74 -13.05 -1.37 5.00
C MET A 74 -14.25 -1.22 4.06
N PHE A 75 -14.04 -1.23 2.75
CA PHE A 75 -15.15 -1.16 1.79
C PHE A 75 -16.08 -2.37 1.86
N ARG A 76 -15.55 -3.59 2.06
CA ARG A 76 -16.35 -4.81 2.19
C ARG A 76 -17.18 -4.87 3.48
N THR A 77 -16.61 -4.41 4.59
CA THR A 77 -17.22 -4.55 5.93
C THR A 77 -18.09 -3.36 6.33
N HIS A 78 -17.94 -2.21 5.67
CA HIS A 78 -18.69 -1.01 6.01
C HIS A 78 -20.18 -1.13 5.62
N PRO A 79 -21.13 -0.93 6.55
CA PRO A 79 -22.57 -1.15 6.30
C PRO A 79 -23.13 -0.40 5.08
N THR A 80 -22.73 0.87 4.91
CA THR A 80 -23.19 1.74 3.81
C THR A 80 -22.48 1.49 2.48
N LEU A 81 -21.31 0.83 2.49
CA LEU A 81 -20.52 0.55 1.29
C LEU A 81 -20.58 -0.92 0.87
N GLY A 82 -21.46 -1.69 1.53
CA GLY A 82 -21.63 -3.12 1.35
C GLY A 82 -21.78 -3.55 -0.11
N ASN A 83 -21.53 -4.83 -0.33
CA ASN A 83 -21.47 -5.47 -1.65
C ASN A 83 -20.28 -5.06 -2.54
N TYR A 84 -19.22 -4.47 -1.96
CA TYR A 84 -17.95 -4.29 -2.65
C TYR A 84 -17.44 -5.61 -3.24
N ASP A 85 -16.98 -5.56 -4.50
CA ASP A 85 -16.49 -6.72 -5.26
C ASP A 85 -17.56 -7.77 -5.65
N ILE A 86 -18.84 -7.45 -5.49
CA ILE A 86 -19.96 -8.27 -5.97
C ILE A 86 -20.53 -7.61 -7.24
N LEU A 87 -20.48 -8.31 -8.36
CA LEU A 87 -21.04 -7.85 -9.64
C LEU A 87 -22.55 -7.56 -9.50
N ASP A 88 -23.03 -6.52 -10.16
CA ASP A 88 -24.45 -6.06 -10.20
C ASP A 88 -25.10 -5.77 -8.84
N SER A 89 -24.31 -5.70 -7.78
CA SER A 89 -24.80 -5.48 -6.42
C SER A 89 -25.12 -4.03 -6.06
N GLY A 90 -24.91 -3.10 -7.00
CA GLY A 90 -25.09 -1.68 -6.79
C GLY A 90 -24.06 -1.04 -5.85
N CYS A 91 -22.89 -1.68 -5.64
CA CYS A 91 -21.85 -1.15 -4.76
C CYS A 91 -21.57 0.33 -5.05
N PRO A 92 -21.61 1.24 -4.06
CA PRO A 92 -21.46 2.67 -4.28
C PRO A 92 -20.00 3.11 -4.49
N VAL A 93 -19.04 2.18 -4.45
CA VAL A 93 -17.61 2.41 -4.64
C VAL A 93 -17.18 1.95 -6.04
N ALA A 94 -16.36 2.76 -6.70
CA ALA A 94 -15.59 2.36 -7.88
C ALA A 94 -14.10 2.41 -7.53
N ARG A 95 -13.43 1.26 -7.53
CA ARG A 95 -11.97 1.18 -7.33
C ARG A 95 -11.25 1.09 -8.67
N ILE A 96 -10.22 1.91 -8.83
CA ILE A 96 -9.34 1.93 -9.97
C ILE A 96 -7.91 1.83 -9.45
N VAL A 97 -7.21 0.78 -9.84
CA VAL A 97 -5.75 0.73 -9.76
C VAL A 97 -5.21 1.57 -10.90
N VAL A 98 -4.58 2.69 -10.59
CA VAL A 98 -4.06 3.64 -11.57
C VAL A 98 -2.92 2.97 -12.35
N PRO A 99 -3.03 2.81 -13.68
CA PRO A 99 -2.05 2.05 -14.47
C PRO A 99 -0.68 2.75 -14.50
N ALA A 100 0.40 1.99 -14.67
CA ALA A 100 1.76 2.54 -14.79
C ALA A 100 2.35 2.26 -16.19
N PRO A 101 2.87 3.25 -16.93
CA PRO A 101 2.72 4.70 -16.70
C PRO A 101 1.30 5.19 -16.97
N CYS A 102 0.85 6.25 -16.26
CA CYS A 102 -0.47 6.83 -16.47
C CYS A 102 -0.42 8.22 -17.10
N THR A 103 -1.44 8.54 -17.89
CA THR A 103 -1.80 9.92 -18.25
C THR A 103 -3.21 10.22 -17.75
N LEU A 104 -3.58 11.50 -17.67
CA LEU A 104 -4.93 11.88 -17.25
C LEU A 104 -6.02 11.30 -18.18
N LYS A 105 -5.72 11.20 -19.48
CA LYS A 105 -6.55 10.48 -20.46
C LYS A 105 -6.65 8.99 -20.14
N ALA A 106 -5.51 8.30 -19.91
CA ALA A 106 -5.49 6.87 -19.59
C ALA A 106 -6.25 6.55 -18.29
N LEU A 107 -6.13 7.42 -17.27
CA LEU A 107 -6.92 7.30 -16.05
C LEU A 107 -8.43 7.38 -16.34
N GLY A 108 -8.87 8.35 -17.13
CA GLY A 108 -10.27 8.47 -17.51
C GLY A 108 -10.80 7.24 -18.25
N VAL A 109 -9.98 6.64 -19.13
CA VAL A 109 -10.33 5.38 -19.80
C VAL A 109 -10.42 4.22 -18.81
N ALA A 110 -9.47 4.10 -17.87
CA ALA A 110 -9.47 3.07 -16.84
C ALA A 110 -10.72 3.16 -15.95
N ILE A 111 -11.13 4.38 -15.57
CA ILE A 111 -12.37 4.60 -14.82
C ILE A 111 -13.58 4.16 -15.63
N LEU A 112 -13.71 4.58 -16.89
CA LEU A 112 -14.85 4.16 -17.73
C LEU A 112 -14.91 2.64 -17.92
N HIS A 113 -13.76 1.98 -18.11
CA HIS A 113 -13.70 0.53 -18.21
C HIS A 113 -14.17 -0.14 -16.91
N ALA A 114 -13.71 0.34 -15.76
CA ALA A 114 -14.14 -0.16 -14.44
C ALA A 114 -15.64 0.04 -14.19
N LEU A 115 -16.25 1.06 -14.81
CA LEU A 115 -17.68 1.33 -14.75
C LEU A 115 -18.51 0.58 -15.81
N GLY A 116 -17.88 -0.31 -16.61
CA GLY A 116 -18.58 -1.08 -17.64
C GLY A 116 -18.85 -0.31 -18.93
N TYR A 117 -18.15 0.80 -19.18
CA TYR A 117 -18.29 1.63 -20.38
C TYR A 117 -17.05 1.52 -21.30
N PRO A 118 -16.90 0.43 -22.08
CA PRO A 118 -15.79 0.29 -23.01
C PRO A 118 -15.89 1.31 -24.14
N LEU A 119 -14.79 2.01 -24.42
CA LEU A 119 -14.73 2.99 -25.50
C LEU A 119 -14.39 2.28 -26.83
N SER A 120 -15.28 2.40 -27.82
CA SER A 120 -15.07 1.80 -29.15
C SER A 120 -14.13 2.61 -30.07
N ARG A 121 -13.75 3.82 -29.66
CA ARG A 121 -12.96 4.78 -30.47
C ARG A 121 -12.10 5.64 -29.55
N ASP A 122 -11.00 6.15 -30.08
CA ASP A 122 -10.20 7.12 -29.35
C ASP A 122 -10.95 8.45 -29.22
N LEU A 123 -11.03 8.97 -28.00
CA LEU A 123 -11.76 10.20 -27.67
C LEU A 123 -10.80 11.26 -27.12
N LYS A 124 -11.20 12.52 -27.24
CA LYS A 124 -10.48 13.63 -26.60
C LYS A 124 -10.64 13.56 -25.08
N GLU A 125 -9.61 13.96 -24.34
CA GLU A 125 -9.55 13.88 -22.87
C GLU A 125 -10.77 14.53 -22.19
N HIS A 126 -11.14 15.76 -22.56
CA HIS A 126 -12.32 16.42 -22.00
C HIS A 126 -13.63 15.64 -22.22
N THR A 127 -13.76 14.93 -23.36
CA THR A 127 -14.93 14.11 -23.66
C THR A 127 -14.96 12.86 -22.78
N ILE A 128 -13.78 12.27 -22.53
CA ILE A 128 -13.61 11.13 -21.62
C ILE A 128 -14.04 11.54 -20.21
N TRP A 129 -13.53 12.65 -19.70
CA TRP A 129 -13.86 13.12 -18.35
C TRP A 129 -15.33 13.50 -18.19
N ARG A 130 -15.96 14.09 -19.21
CA ARG A 130 -17.42 14.30 -19.19
C ARG A 130 -18.18 12.98 -19.06
N ARG A 131 -17.79 11.95 -19.83
CA ARG A 131 -18.38 10.62 -19.74
C ARG A 131 -18.12 9.94 -18.40
N VAL A 132 -16.96 10.18 -17.77
CA VAL A 132 -16.68 9.67 -16.42
C VAL A 132 -17.72 10.19 -15.42
N HIS A 133 -18.03 11.49 -15.46
CA HIS A 133 -19.07 12.09 -14.62
C HIS A 133 -20.44 11.45 -14.87
N GLU A 134 -20.86 11.36 -16.13
CA GLU A 134 -22.14 10.75 -16.53
C GLU A 134 -22.22 9.27 -16.11
N ALA A 135 -21.13 8.51 -16.27
CA ALA A 135 -21.05 7.10 -15.91
C ALA A 135 -21.11 6.90 -14.39
N LEU A 136 -20.38 7.69 -13.60
CA LEU A 136 -20.43 7.64 -12.14
C LEU A 136 -21.85 7.93 -11.62
N GLN A 137 -22.53 8.90 -12.21
CA GLN A 137 -23.92 9.23 -11.87
C GLN A 137 -24.88 8.10 -12.24
N THR A 138 -24.81 7.60 -13.47
CA THR A 138 -25.74 6.57 -13.99
C THR A 138 -25.56 5.23 -13.28
N SER A 139 -24.32 4.90 -12.90
CA SER A 139 -24.00 3.67 -12.15
C SER A 139 -24.16 3.81 -10.63
N GLY A 140 -24.62 4.95 -10.14
CA GLY A 140 -24.87 5.17 -8.71
C GLY A 140 -23.62 5.21 -7.83
N LYS A 141 -22.43 5.38 -8.41
CA LYS A 141 -21.15 5.40 -7.68
C LYS A 141 -20.91 6.74 -7.03
N ILE A 142 -20.72 6.74 -5.72
CA ILE A 142 -20.58 7.95 -4.90
C ILE A 142 -19.18 8.10 -4.31
N VAL A 143 -18.40 7.01 -4.31
CA VAL A 143 -16.99 6.99 -3.90
C VAL A 143 -16.15 6.47 -5.06
N LEU A 144 -15.08 7.20 -5.37
CA LEU A 144 -14.06 6.79 -6.33
C LEU A 144 -12.75 6.55 -5.57
N HIS A 145 -12.29 5.31 -5.55
CA HIS A 145 -11.00 4.92 -4.99
C HIS A 145 -9.95 4.85 -6.09
N LEU A 146 -8.96 5.73 -6.04
CA LEU A 146 -7.80 5.78 -6.91
C LEU A 146 -6.60 5.17 -6.17
N ASP A 147 -6.33 3.91 -6.43
CA ASP A 147 -5.22 3.17 -5.86
C ASP A 147 -3.95 3.34 -6.71
N GLU A 148 -2.79 3.38 -6.07
CA GLU A 148 -1.51 3.68 -6.71
C GLU A 148 -1.46 4.99 -7.52
N MET A 149 -2.10 6.05 -7.00
CA MET A 149 -2.18 7.36 -7.67
C MET A 149 -0.81 8.00 -7.96
N HIS A 150 0.24 7.56 -7.25
CA HIS A 150 1.61 7.97 -7.50
C HIS A 150 2.07 7.65 -8.94
N ASN A 151 1.49 6.62 -9.59
CA ASN A 151 1.71 6.29 -11.01
C ASN A 151 1.33 7.42 -11.98
N LEU A 152 0.38 8.27 -11.60
CA LEU A 152 -0.01 9.45 -12.37
C LEU A 152 0.78 10.69 -11.96
N THR A 153 1.11 10.86 -10.67
CA THR A 153 1.69 12.11 -10.17
C THR A 153 3.21 12.19 -10.26
N ASP A 154 3.93 11.07 -10.13
CA ASP A 154 5.40 11.09 -9.96
C ASP A 154 6.15 11.58 -11.21
N LYS A 155 5.55 11.43 -12.39
CA LYS A 155 6.12 11.90 -13.67
C LYS A 155 5.38 13.11 -14.25
N ALA A 156 4.35 13.61 -13.57
CA ALA A 156 3.54 14.70 -14.08
C ALA A 156 4.28 16.04 -13.99
N ASN A 157 4.31 16.77 -15.11
CA ASN A 157 4.80 18.15 -15.12
C ASN A 157 3.75 19.11 -14.51
N ILE A 158 4.11 20.39 -14.35
CA ILE A 158 3.25 21.41 -13.73
C ILE A 158 1.89 21.55 -14.44
N LEU A 159 1.86 21.49 -15.78
CA LEU A 159 0.63 21.58 -16.56
C LEU A 159 -0.26 20.35 -16.36
N GLU A 160 0.34 19.17 -16.29
CA GLU A 160 -0.37 17.91 -16.04
C GLU A 160 -0.92 17.86 -14.61
N LEU A 161 -0.15 18.31 -13.60
CA LEU A 161 -0.63 18.43 -12.23
C LEU A 161 -1.81 19.41 -12.11
N ASP A 162 -1.78 20.52 -12.85
CA ASP A 162 -2.93 21.44 -12.92
C ASP A 162 -4.16 20.79 -13.59
N ALA A 163 -3.97 20.01 -14.65
CA ALA A 163 -5.06 19.28 -15.30
C ALA A 163 -5.66 18.20 -14.37
N ILE A 164 -4.82 17.46 -13.63
CA ILE A 164 -5.24 16.50 -12.60
C ILE A 164 -6.04 17.20 -11.52
N ARG A 165 -5.50 18.32 -10.98
CA ARG A 165 -6.18 19.16 -9.99
C ARG A 165 -7.57 19.58 -10.45
N LYS A 166 -7.68 20.11 -11.68
CA LYS A 166 -8.96 20.54 -12.27
C LYS A 166 -9.93 19.37 -12.35
N SER A 167 -9.48 18.21 -12.80
CA SER A 167 -10.32 17.01 -12.95
C SER A 167 -10.85 16.50 -11.60
N LEU A 168 -9.97 16.34 -10.61
CA LEU A 168 -10.36 15.93 -9.25
C LEU A 168 -11.29 16.96 -8.59
N LYS A 169 -11.03 18.26 -8.79
CA LYS A 169 -11.91 19.34 -8.34
C LYS A 169 -13.31 19.19 -8.90
N THR A 170 -13.46 18.89 -10.19
CA THR A 170 -14.80 18.74 -10.79
C THR A 170 -15.59 17.61 -10.15
N LEU A 171 -14.95 16.48 -9.79
CA LEU A 171 -15.58 15.36 -9.10
C LEU A 171 -16.06 15.73 -7.69
N LEU A 172 -15.21 16.44 -6.93
CA LEU A 172 -15.51 16.83 -5.55
C LEU A 172 -16.58 17.94 -5.44
N VAL A 173 -16.64 18.85 -6.41
CA VAL A 173 -17.47 20.08 -6.34
C VAL A 173 -18.79 19.95 -7.10
N SER A 174 -18.99 18.90 -7.90
CA SER A 174 -20.23 18.70 -8.66
C SER A 174 -21.48 18.87 -7.80
N HIS A 175 -22.40 19.73 -8.24
CA HIS A 175 -23.66 20.02 -7.55
C HIS A 175 -24.71 18.93 -7.76
N GLU A 176 -24.68 18.29 -8.93
CA GLU A 176 -25.64 17.23 -9.31
C GLU A 176 -25.23 15.88 -8.71
N TRP A 177 -23.94 15.55 -8.79
CA TRP A 177 -23.42 14.27 -8.31
C TRP A 177 -22.02 14.42 -7.69
N PRO A 178 -21.91 14.87 -6.43
CA PRO A 178 -20.64 14.94 -5.73
C PRO A 178 -20.09 13.52 -5.50
N VAL A 179 -18.80 13.33 -5.79
CA VAL A 179 -18.10 12.06 -5.61
C VAL A 179 -17.02 12.22 -4.54
N GLY A 180 -17.04 11.36 -3.54
CA GLY A 180 -15.98 11.25 -2.54
C GLY A 180 -14.76 10.58 -3.14
N LEU A 181 -13.57 11.11 -2.87
CA LEU A 181 -12.32 10.55 -3.38
C LEU A 181 -11.58 9.82 -2.27
N VAL A 182 -11.28 8.54 -2.48
CA VAL A 182 -10.25 7.83 -1.70
C VAL A 182 -9.02 7.72 -2.59
N ILE A 183 -7.88 8.22 -2.14
CA ILE A 183 -6.64 8.23 -2.91
C ILE A 183 -5.58 7.49 -2.10
N SER A 184 -5.01 6.42 -2.65
CA SER A 184 -3.90 5.69 -2.02
C SER A 184 -2.66 5.64 -2.89
N GLY A 185 -1.50 5.52 -2.24
CA GLY A 185 -0.22 5.36 -2.94
C GLY A 185 0.98 5.49 -2.02
N LEU A 186 2.15 5.63 -2.64
CA LEU A 186 3.43 5.85 -1.96
C LEU A 186 3.54 7.26 -1.35
N PRO A 187 4.47 7.49 -0.41
CA PRO A 187 4.70 8.82 0.15
C PRO A 187 5.08 9.90 -0.86
N SER A 188 5.59 9.52 -2.05
CA SER A 188 5.86 10.42 -3.19
C SER A 188 4.61 11.18 -3.67
N LEU A 189 3.42 10.70 -3.35
CA LEU A 189 2.13 11.34 -3.66
C LEU A 189 1.90 12.66 -2.88
N VAL A 190 2.50 12.81 -1.70
CA VAL A 190 2.18 13.89 -0.75
C VAL A 190 2.41 15.30 -1.33
N PRO A 191 3.54 15.60 -2.01
CA PRO A 191 3.75 16.90 -2.66
C PRO A 191 2.64 17.24 -3.66
N ALA A 192 2.24 16.31 -4.52
CA ALA A 192 1.18 16.54 -5.51
C ALA A 192 -0.17 16.85 -4.84
N MET A 193 -0.52 16.14 -3.77
CA MET A 193 -1.76 16.38 -3.03
C MET A 193 -1.77 17.72 -2.29
N ARG A 194 -0.61 18.24 -1.89
CA ARG A 194 -0.47 19.54 -1.23
C ARG A 194 -0.84 20.71 -2.15
N GLU A 195 -0.58 20.57 -3.45
CA GLU A 195 -0.87 21.58 -4.49
C GLU A 195 -2.35 21.62 -4.92
N ILE A 196 -3.16 20.66 -4.47
CA ILE A 196 -4.58 20.54 -4.78
C ILE A 196 -5.38 21.12 -3.60
N ASP A 197 -5.69 22.42 -3.67
CA ASP A 197 -6.39 23.16 -2.61
C ASP A 197 -7.68 22.48 -2.13
N GLU A 198 -8.47 21.90 -3.03
CA GLU A 198 -9.72 21.23 -2.69
C GLU A 198 -9.50 19.94 -1.88
N VAL A 199 -8.46 19.17 -2.22
CA VAL A 199 -8.06 17.97 -1.45
C VAL A 199 -7.45 18.41 -0.12
N ARG A 200 -6.64 19.46 -0.09
CA ARG A 200 -6.06 19.99 1.15
C ARG A 200 -7.11 20.51 2.14
N ARG A 201 -8.12 21.26 1.65
CA ARG A 201 -9.18 21.86 2.49
C ARG A 201 -10.26 20.86 2.89
N ARG A 202 -10.56 19.86 2.06
CA ARG A 202 -11.66 18.90 2.27
C ARG A 202 -11.16 17.46 2.42
N GLY A 203 -9.87 17.28 2.67
CA GLY A 203 -9.23 15.99 2.80
C GLY A 203 -8.98 15.60 4.24
N ARG A 204 -9.06 14.30 4.52
CA ARG A 204 -8.38 13.67 5.65
C ARG A 204 -7.15 12.96 5.12
N PHE A 205 -6.07 13.00 5.90
CA PHE A 205 -4.78 12.45 5.50
C PHE A 205 -4.36 11.41 6.53
N ILE A 206 -4.11 10.19 6.07
CA ILE A 206 -3.63 9.08 6.88
C ILE A 206 -2.27 8.67 6.32
N ARG A 207 -1.23 8.77 7.15
CA ARG A 207 0.05 8.14 6.89
C ARG A 207 0.12 6.87 7.72
N ILE A 208 0.37 5.74 7.06
CA ILE A 208 0.64 4.47 7.74
C ILE A 208 2.10 4.52 8.21
N PRO A 209 2.36 4.34 9.52
CA PRO A 209 3.71 4.32 10.05
C PRO A 209 4.45 3.03 9.66
N LEU A 210 5.78 3.08 9.77
CA LEU A 210 6.60 1.88 9.83
C LEU A 210 6.55 1.30 11.24
N LEU A 211 6.71 -0.01 11.37
CA LEU A 211 6.82 -0.71 12.63
C LEU A 211 8.04 -0.22 13.42
N SER A 212 7.86 -0.05 14.72
CA SER A 212 8.90 0.32 15.67
C SER A 212 8.93 -0.70 16.80
N MET A 213 10.00 -1.49 16.88
CA MET A 213 10.22 -2.43 17.97
C MET A 213 10.94 -1.73 19.13
N PRO A 214 10.58 -1.99 20.40
CA PRO A 214 9.58 -2.96 20.87
C PRO A 214 8.15 -2.39 21.00
N THR A 215 7.89 -1.16 20.57
CA THR A 215 6.58 -0.49 20.72
C THR A 215 5.43 -1.29 20.08
N ASP A 216 5.67 -1.85 18.90
CA ASP A 216 4.66 -2.59 18.13
C ASP A 216 4.75 -4.12 18.33
N SER A 217 5.39 -4.59 19.41
CA SER A 217 5.51 -6.03 19.70
C SER A 217 4.14 -6.71 19.81
N ASP A 218 3.20 -6.10 20.52
CA ASP A 218 1.84 -6.66 20.71
C ASP A 218 1.13 -6.91 19.38
N LEU A 219 1.32 -6.01 18.40
CA LEU A 219 0.73 -6.14 17.07
C LEU A 219 1.35 -7.31 16.28
N VAL A 220 2.67 -7.51 16.40
CA VAL A 220 3.39 -8.63 15.77
C VAL A 220 3.02 -9.94 16.46
N ASP A 221 2.92 -9.95 17.78
CA ASP A 221 2.49 -11.09 18.58
C ASP A 221 1.06 -11.51 18.25
N GLU A 222 0.14 -10.56 18.09
CA GLU A 222 -1.23 -10.86 17.67
C GLU A 222 -1.26 -11.52 16.29
N ALA A 223 -0.49 -11.00 15.34
CA ALA A 223 -0.37 -11.56 14.00
C ALA A 223 0.16 -13.01 14.03
N LEU A 224 1.27 -13.25 14.75
CA LEU A 224 1.85 -14.57 14.93
C LEU A 224 0.83 -15.55 15.53
N ASN A 225 0.20 -15.17 16.64
CA ASN A 225 -0.71 -16.04 17.36
C ASN A 225 -1.96 -16.40 16.54
N ARG A 226 -2.56 -15.43 15.83
CA ARG A 226 -3.73 -15.68 14.98
C ARG A 226 -3.40 -16.61 13.82
N CYS A 227 -2.32 -16.32 13.08
CA CYS A 227 -1.92 -17.15 11.95
C CYS A 227 -1.51 -18.56 12.39
N CYS A 228 -0.72 -18.69 13.45
CA CYS A 228 -0.27 -19.99 13.97
C CYS A 228 -1.43 -20.81 14.55
N LYS A 229 -2.42 -20.17 15.18
CA LYS A 229 -3.64 -20.85 15.65
C LYS A 229 -4.42 -21.48 14.49
N ILE A 230 -4.53 -20.79 13.35
CA ILE A 230 -5.15 -21.37 12.15
C ILE A 230 -4.31 -22.53 11.62
N ALA A 231 -2.99 -22.45 11.72
CA ALA A 231 -2.05 -23.46 11.28
C ALA A 231 -1.94 -24.70 12.21
N ASP A 232 -2.52 -24.64 13.40
CA ASP A 232 -2.29 -25.60 14.50
C ASP A 232 -0.81 -25.72 14.91
N ILE A 233 -0.06 -24.60 14.83
CA ILE A 233 1.35 -24.49 15.27
C ILE A 233 1.42 -23.68 16.56
N ARG A 234 2.26 -24.11 17.51
CA ARG A 234 2.52 -23.38 18.75
C ARG A 234 3.54 -22.26 18.53
N VAL A 235 3.26 -21.08 19.06
CA VAL A 235 4.26 -19.99 19.15
C VAL A 235 4.99 -20.15 20.49
N PRO A 236 6.34 -20.15 20.52
CA PRO A 236 7.09 -20.16 21.77
C PRO A 236 6.80 -18.91 22.62
N ASP A 237 6.79 -19.08 23.95
CA ASP A 237 6.67 -17.95 24.88
C ASP A 237 7.85 -16.98 24.68
N GLY A 238 7.55 -15.67 24.61
CA GLY A 238 8.57 -14.64 24.41
C GLY A 238 9.21 -14.64 23.01
N PHE A 239 8.61 -15.29 22.02
CA PHE A 239 9.16 -15.34 20.65
C PHE A 239 9.44 -13.94 20.08
N THR A 240 8.51 -13.01 20.23
CA THR A 240 8.67 -11.63 19.72
C THR A 240 9.70 -10.83 20.50
N GLU A 241 9.90 -11.09 21.80
CA GLU A 241 10.98 -10.48 22.57
C GLU A 241 12.36 -10.87 22.01
N TYR A 242 12.49 -12.13 21.59
CA TYR A 242 13.72 -12.68 21.04
C TYR A 242 13.93 -12.34 19.55
N ALA A 243 12.88 -12.45 18.72
CA ALA A 243 12.98 -12.40 17.27
C ALA A 243 12.25 -11.22 16.62
N GLY A 244 11.45 -10.45 17.37
CA GLY A 244 10.59 -9.40 16.82
C GLY A 244 11.37 -8.29 16.11
N SER A 245 12.51 -7.85 16.66
CA SER A 245 13.38 -6.87 16.00
C SER A 245 13.98 -7.38 14.69
N ARG A 246 14.36 -8.67 14.64
CA ARG A 246 14.86 -9.33 13.42
C ARG A 246 13.75 -9.44 12.37
N LEU A 247 12.56 -9.83 12.81
CA LEU A 247 11.39 -9.96 11.95
C LEU A 247 10.97 -8.60 11.36
N SER A 248 10.90 -7.56 12.19
CA SER A 248 10.63 -6.19 11.74
C SER A 248 11.68 -5.70 10.76
N HIS A 249 12.97 -5.92 11.03
CA HIS A 249 14.07 -5.56 10.13
C HIS A 249 14.01 -6.29 8.79
N ALA A 250 13.84 -7.62 8.81
CA ALA A 250 13.64 -8.44 7.61
C ALA A 250 12.41 -8.01 6.81
N GLY A 251 11.37 -7.51 7.49
CA GLY A 251 10.17 -6.95 6.88
C GLY A 251 10.29 -5.48 6.46
N LEU A 252 11.48 -4.88 6.47
CA LEU A 252 11.71 -3.45 6.17
C LEU A 252 10.86 -2.51 7.04
N GLN A 253 10.56 -2.94 8.26
CA GLN A 253 9.66 -2.29 9.20
C GLN A 253 8.25 -2.09 8.62
N ARG A 254 7.83 -2.89 7.63
CA ARG A 254 6.52 -2.75 6.99
C ARG A 254 5.64 -3.90 7.43
N TYR A 255 4.54 -3.58 8.12
CA TYR A 255 3.67 -4.57 8.74
C TYR A 255 3.16 -5.64 7.76
N GLY A 256 2.75 -5.26 6.55
CA GLY A 256 2.31 -6.24 5.55
C GLY A 256 3.42 -7.21 5.13
N ILE A 257 4.65 -6.74 4.95
CA ILE A 257 5.81 -7.63 4.65
C ILE A 257 6.09 -8.56 5.83
N VAL A 258 5.99 -8.05 7.07
CA VAL A 258 6.12 -8.87 8.27
C VAL A 258 5.06 -9.98 8.31
N VAL A 259 3.79 -9.67 8.02
CA VAL A 259 2.71 -10.68 7.97
C VAL A 259 2.97 -11.70 6.86
N GLU A 260 3.45 -11.28 5.69
CA GLU A 260 3.82 -12.23 4.63
C GLU A 260 4.98 -13.15 5.05
N LEU A 261 6.00 -12.62 5.73
CA LEU A 261 7.09 -13.44 6.28
C LEU A 261 6.60 -14.43 7.34
N ILE A 262 5.62 -14.03 8.16
CA ILE A 262 4.95 -14.94 9.11
C ILE A 262 4.26 -16.07 8.33
N HIS A 263 3.54 -15.77 7.26
CA HIS A 263 2.89 -16.79 6.43
C HIS A 263 3.91 -17.77 5.83
N GLU A 264 5.02 -17.27 5.29
CA GLU A 264 6.07 -18.10 4.70
C GLU A 264 6.80 -18.95 5.74
N ALA A 265 7.03 -18.42 6.95
CA ALA A 265 7.61 -19.19 8.05
C ALA A 265 6.68 -20.29 8.54
N ILE A 266 5.37 -20.03 8.62
CA ILE A 266 4.36 -21.04 8.95
C ILE A 266 4.31 -22.12 7.86
N GLU A 267 4.37 -21.75 6.58
CA GLU A 267 4.43 -22.70 5.46
C GLU A 267 5.67 -23.61 5.58
N ALA A 268 6.85 -23.03 5.88
CA ALA A 268 8.07 -23.79 6.12
C ALA A 268 7.93 -24.75 7.32
N ALA A 269 7.31 -24.31 8.42
CA ALA A 269 7.06 -25.15 9.59
C ALA A 269 6.12 -26.33 9.27
N LEU A 270 5.04 -26.09 8.52
CA LEU A 270 4.11 -27.13 8.08
C LEU A 270 4.80 -28.16 7.17
N LEU A 271 5.65 -27.70 6.24
CA LEU A 271 6.44 -28.58 5.36
C LEU A 271 7.43 -29.44 6.16
N HIS A 272 8.04 -28.89 7.21
CA HIS A 272 8.89 -29.63 8.14
C HIS A 272 8.11 -30.49 9.14
N ARG A 273 6.77 -30.44 9.13
CA ARG A 273 5.89 -31.11 10.10
C ARG A 273 6.22 -30.72 11.55
N ALA A 274 6.65 -29.47 11.75
CA ALA A 274 6.89 -28.91 13.06
C ALA A 274 5.57 -28.61 13.76
N ASP A 275 5.54 -28.80 15.07
CA ASP A 275 4.40 -28.47 15.93
C ASP A 275 4.59 -27.10 16.63
N THR A 276 5.77 -26.52 16.50
CA THR A 276 6.20 -25.29 17.17
C THR A 276 6.98 -24.43 16.18
N LEU A 277 6.65 -23.14 16.13
CA LEU A 277 7.35 -22.17 15.31
C LEU A 277 8.76 -21.92 15.86
N ASP A 278 9.71 -21.70 14.96
CA ASP A 278 11.14 -21.56 15.30
C ASP A 278 11.75 -20.49 14.40
N ILE A 279 12.78 -19.81 14.87
CA ILE A 279 13.52 -18.82 14.09
C ILE A 279 14.14 -19.43 12.81
N ALA A 280 14.47 -20.72 12.81
CA ALA A 280 14.94 -21.44 11.63
C ALA A 280 13.89 -21.50 10.50
N HIS A 281 12.59 -21.48 10.83
CA HIS A 281 11.53 -21.40 9.84
C HIS A 281 11.50 -20.03 9.16
N PHE A 282 11.71 -18.96 9.92
CA PHE A 282 11.88 -17.62 9.36
C PHE A 282 13.16 -17.49 8.52
N ALA A 283 14.25 -18.10 8.97
CA ALA A 283 15.47 -18.15 8.18
C ALA A 283 15.23 -18.84 6.82
N THR A 284 14.57 -19.99 6.82
CA THR A 284 14.20 -20.73 5.60
C THR A 284 13.32 -19.89 4.68
N ALA A 285 12.27 -19.27 5.24
CA ALA A 285 11.37 -18.39 4.51
C ALA A 285 12.12 -17.21 3.86
N TYR A 286 12.96 -16.52 4.63
CA TYR A 286 13.70 -15.35 4.17
C TYR A 286 14.71 -15.70 3.07
N THR A 287 15.43 -16.83 3.21
CA THR A 287 16.31 -17.34 2.15
C THR A 287 15.52 -17.73 0.91
N GLY A 288 14.35 -18.34 1.04
CA GLY A 288 13.46 -18.63 -0.10
C GLY A 288 12.98 -17.36 -0.82
N ARG A 289 12.62 -16.32 -0.05
CA ARG A 289 12.13 -15.03 -0.57
C ARG A 289 13.21 -14.21 -1.28
N THR A 290 14.40 -14.14 -0.70
CA THR A 290 15.48 -13.22 -1.15
C THR A 290 16.59 -13.91 -1.92
N GLY A 291 16.74 -15.23 -1.76
CA GLY A 291 17.87 -16.01 -2.26
C GLY A 291 19.21 -15.66 -1.60
N CYS A 292 19.19 -15.07 -0.40
CA CYS A 292 20.40 -14.70 0.32
C CYS A 292 21.09 -15.90 0.98
N GLY A 293 22.40 -15.80 1.18
CA GLY A 293 23.17 -16.74 2.00
C GLY A 293 23.00 -16.49 3.50
N ASP A 294 23.47 -17.42 4.34
CA ASP A 294 23.31 -17.37 5.81
C ASP A 294 23.84 -16.09 6.45
N ARG A 295 24.95 -15.55 5.94
CA ARG A 295 25.56 -14.29 6.42
C ARG A 295 24.71 -13.05 6.14
N MET A 296 23.80 -13.15 5.18
CA MET A 296 22.90 -12.07 4.78
C MET A 296 21.46 -12.33 5.24
N ASN A 297 21.25 -13.36 6.06
CA ASN A 297 19.95 -13.71 6.60
C ASN A 297 19.78 -13.11 8.01
N PRO A 298 18.87 -12.15 8.24
CA PRO A 298 18.67 -11.52 9.55
C PRO A 298 18.30 -12.47 10.68
N PHE A 299 17.78 -13.66 10.36
CA PHE A 299 17.39 -14.67 11.34
C PHE A 299 18.56 -15.58 11.76
N ILE A 300 19.66 -15.60 10.99
CA ILE A 300 20.85 -16.41 11.26
C ILE A 300 22.02 -15.52 11.74
N ALA A 301 22.29 -14.44 11.02
CA ALA A 301 23.48 -13.62 11.23
C ALA A 301 23.48 -12.92 12.62
N PRO A 302 24.62 -12.88 13.32
CA PRO A 302 24.73 -12.19 14.61
C PRO A 302 24.66 -10.65 14.43
N ASP A 303 25.24 -10.14 13.35
CA ASP A 303 25.31 -8.75 12.89
C ASP A 303 24.10 -8.34 12.02
N TRP A 304 22.96 -9.00 12.24
CA TRP A 304 21.72 -8.73 11.50
C TRP A 304 21.27 -7.26 11.42
N PRO A 305 21.53 -6.36 12.39
CA PRO A 305 21.10 -4.96 12.27
C PRO A 305 21.78 -4.22 11.13
N ASP A 306 22.98 -4.65 10.73
CA ASP A 306 23.80 -4.03 9.68
C ASP A 306 23.49 -4.59 8.29
N ILE A 307 22.67 -5.65 8.21
CA ILE A 307 22.27 -6.26 6.94
C ILE A 307 21.29 -5.35 6.22
N ASP A 308 21.57 -5.01 4.96
CA ASP A 308 20.60 -4.38 4.08
C ASP A 308 19.52 -5.39 3.66
N ALA A 309 18.37 -5.34 4.34
CA ALA A 309 17.22 -6.20 4.05
C ALA A 309 16.53 -5.90 2.71
N THR A 310 16.98 -4.89 1.95
CA THR A 310 16.51 -4.66 0.57
C THR A 310 17.31 -5.46 -0.47
N ALA A 311 18.46 -6.01 -0.09
CA ALA A 311 19.32 -6.78 -0.98
C ALA A 311 18.74 -8.18 -1.27
N VAL A 312 18.89 -8.63 -2.52
CA VAL A 312 18.46 -9.97 -2.99
C VAL A 312 19.60 -10.65 -3.73
N LEU A 313 19.65 -11.98 -3.66
CA LEU A 313 20.69 -12.83 -4.29
C LEU A 313 22.12 -12.50 -3.84
N VAL A 314 22.27 -12.08 -2.58
CA VAL A 314 23.56 -11.74 -1.97
C VAL A 314 23.95 -12.79 -0.92
N ASN A 315 25.16 -13.34 -1.03
CA ASN A 315 25.66 -14.37 -0.12
C ASN A 315 26.57 -13.84 0.99
N GLU A 316 27.19 -12.68 0.78
CA GLU A 316 28.11 -12.03 1.71
C GLU A 316 27.92 -10.52 1.66
N MET A 317 28.24 -9.80 2.74
CA MET A 317 28.14 -8.33 2.73
C MET A 317 28.94 -7.76 1.55
N PRO A 318 28.38 -6.81 0.78
CA PRO A 318 29.11 -6.17 -0.30
C PRO A 318 30.40 -5.58 0.27
N VAL A 319 31.55 -6.08 -0.17
CA VAL A 319 32.82 -5.40 0.08
C VAL A 319 32.74 -4.12 -0.72
N GLU A 320 32.66 -2.96 -0.06
CA GLU A 320 32.80 -1.68 -0.76
C GLU A 320 34.06 -1.77 -1.63
N PRO A 321 33.97 -1.48 -2.94
CA PRO A 321 35.16 -1.47 -3.76
C PRO A 321 36.10 -0.42 -3.18
N VAL A 322 37.25 -0.86 -2.66
CA VAL A 322 38.36 0.03 -2.33
C VAL A 322 38.81 0.64 -3.66
N LEU A 323 38.28 1.80 -4.00
CA LEU A 323 38.76 2.57 -5.14
C LEU A 323 40.24 2.88 -4.87
N PRO A 324 41.16 2.60 -5.81
CA PRO A 324 42.56 2.98 -5.63
C PRO A 324 42.63 4.48 -5.40
N GLU A 325 43.38 4.91 -4.37
CA GLU A 325 43.60 6.32 -4.10
C GLU A 325 44.08 7.03 -5.38
N ASP A 326 43.43 8.13 -5.75
CA ASP A 326 43.88 8.96 -6.86
C ASP A 326 45.36 9.32 -6.64
N PRO A 327 46.23 9.11 -7.64
CA PRO A 327 47.65 9.41 -7.50
C PRO A 327 47.81 10.90 -7.15
N LYS A 328 48.43 11.16 -5.99
CA LYS A 328 48.67 12.53 -5.48
C LYS A 328 49.18 13.43 -6.61
N PRO A 329 48.60 14.63 -6.79
CA PRO A 329 48.95 15.49 -7.92
C PRO A 329 50.44 15.81 -7.90
N ARG A 330 51.14 15.45 -8.99
CA ARG A 330 52.56 15.76 -9.17
C ARG A 330 52.75 17.28 -9.10
N LYS A 331 53.47 17.76 -8.07
CA LYS A 331 53.88 19.16 -7.94
C LYS A 331 54.58 19.62 -9.23
N ARG A 332 53.95 20.54 -9.97
CA ARG A 332 54.57 21.23 -11.11
C ARG A 332 55.80 21.99 -10.62
N ARG A 333 57.00 21.59 -11.08
CA ARG A 333 58.22 22.39 -10.91
C ARG A 333 58.05 23.70 -11.68
N ALA A 334 58.06 24.82 -10.95
CA ALA A 334 58.09 26.16 -11.54
C ALA A 334 59.37 26.31 -12.41
N ARG A 335 59.19 26.64 -13.69
CA ARG A 335 60.29 27.05 -14.57
C ARG A 335 60.75 28.44 -14.11
N LYS A 336 62.00 28.55 -13.65
CA LYS A 336 62.67 29.84 -13.46
C LYS A 336 62.82 30.53 -14.81
N SER A 337 62.21 31.71 -14.97
CA SER A 337 62.54 32.65 -16.04
C SER A 337 63.96 33.16 -15.82
N LYS A 338 64.83 33.02 -16.81
CA LYS A 338 66.05 33.82 -16.89
C LYS A 338 65.74 35.12 -17.64
N ALA A 339 66.18 36.22 -17.04
CA ALA A 339 66.21 37.56 -17.60
C ALA A 339 67.13 37.64 -18.83
#